data_AF-A0A368G771-F1
#
_entry.id   AF-A0A368G771-F1
#
_cell.length_a   1.000
_cell.length_b   1.000
_cell.length_c   1.000
_cell.angle_alpha   90.00
_cell.angle_beta   90.00
_cell.angle_gamma   90.00
#
_symmetry.space_group_name_H-M   'P 1'
#
loop_
_entity.id
_entity.type
_entity.pdbx_description
1 polymer ?
#
loop_
_entity_poly.entity_id
_entity_poly.type
_entity_poly.pdbx_seq_one_letter_code
_entity_poly.pdbx_strand_id
1 'polypeptide(L)'
;MYLVDTGETVPLNCSLLWEMLPAFARLPSLVIPCGIADIAWTKPSITTFNNYRNALSQWSRSHAGGLRATACGFSGLKNLVNLDATSGDVVDDFATCITAKGVCTRLSREHYIYSREDVLDAKKSLEVRPIVKRLRVRCRNGDYLTRTRRISF
;
A
#
# COMPACT_ATOMS: atom_id res chain seq x y z
N MET A 1 -9.03 -3.73 12.59
CA MET A 1 -7.78 -3.15 13.13
C MET A 1 -6.65 -3.46 12.17
N TYR A 2 -5.76 -2.52 11.91
CA TYR A 2 -4.53 -2.77 11.13
C TYR A 2 -3.37 -3.00 12.11
N LEU A 3 -2.70 -4.14 11.99
CA LEU A 3 -1.55 -4.50 12.81
C LEU A 3 -0.29 -3.93 12.17
N VAL A 4 0.28 -2.88 12.75
CA VAL A 4 1.36 -2.11 12.10
C VAL A 4 2.61 -2.96 11.83
N ASP A 5 2.95 -3.88 12.72
CA ASP A 5 4.17 -4.69 12.60
C ASP A 5 4.04 -5.94 11.74
N THR A 6 2.82 -6.31 11.32
CA THR A 6 2.58 -7.46 10.41
C THR A 6 1.90 -7.06 9.11
N GLY A 7 1.32 -5.87 9.04
CA GLY A 7 0.58 -5.39 7.88
C GLY A 7 -0.79 -6.04 7.67
N GLU A 8 -1.26 -6.83 8.64
CA GLU A 8 -2.53 -7.55 8.57
C GLU A 8 -3.72 -6.69 9.00
N THR A 9 -4.89 -6.97 8.41
CA THR A 9 -6.16 -6.38 8.85
C THR A 9 -7.02 -7.45 9.49
N VAL A 10 -7.28 -7.31 10.78
CA VAL A 10 -8.10 -8.24 11.58
C VAL A 10 -9.43 -7.60 11.98
N PRO A 11 -10.50 -8.39 12.18
CA PRO A 11 -11.74 -7.89 12.77
C PRO A 11 -11.47 -7.16 14.09
N LEU A 12 -12.14 -6.04 14.30
CA LEU A 12 -11.98 -5.26 15.53
C LEU A 12 -12.91 -5.80 16.60
N ASN A 13 -12.36 -6.22 17.74
CA ASN A 13 -13.13 -6.37 18.97
C ASN A 13 -12.61 -5.36 20.00
N CYS A 14 -13.42 -4.35 20.32
CA CYS A 14 -13.02 -3.27 21.22
C CYS A 14 -12.65 -3.76 22.63
N SER A 15 -13.19 -4.91 23.08
CA SER A 15 -12.86 -5.47 24.39
C SER A 15 -11.44 -6.04 24.48
N LEU A 16 -10.77 -6.23 23.34
CA LEU A 16 -9.41 -6.75 23.23
C LEU A 16 -8.38 -5.64 22.97
N LEU A 17 -8.79 -4.37 23.08
CA LEU A 17 -7.89 -3.24 22.90
C LEU A 17 -7.31 -2.81 24.24
N TRP A 18 -6.01 -2.53 24.22
CA TRP A 18 -5.29 -1.90 25.32
C TRP A 18 -4.64 -0.60 24.84
N GLU A 19 -4.45 0.32 25.77
CA GLU A 19 -3.70 1.52 25.49
C GLU A 19 -2.23 1.19 25.22
N MET A 20 -1.68 1.74 24.13
CA MET A 20 -0.27 1.60 23.80
C MET A 20 0.54 2.52 24.71
N LEU A 21 1.45 1.95 25.50
CA LEU A 21 2.35 2.76 26.33
C LEU A 21 3.18 3.71 25.42
N PRO A 22 3.38 4.99 25.81
CA PRO A 22 4.08 5.96 24.98
C PRO A 22 5.49 5.54 24.56
N ALA A 23 6.16 4.69 25.35
CA ALA A 23 7.46 4.13 25.00
C ALA A 23 7.42 3.32 23.69
N PHE A 24 6.36 2.55 23.45
CA PHE A 24 6.19 1.75 22.24
C PHE A 24 5.70 2.56 21.05
N ALA A 25 4.94 3.63 21.28
CA ALA A 25 4.45 4.51 20.21
C ALA A 25 5.56 5.26 19.45
N ARG A 26 6.78 5.30 20.02
CA ARG A 26 7.96 5.91 19.37
C ARG A 26 8.71 4.96 18.44
N LEU A 27 8.40 3.66 18.47
CA LEU A 27 9.04 2.69 17.60
C LEU A 27 8.41 2.78 16.20
N PRO A 28 9.21 2.78 15.12
CA PRO A 28 8.67 2.70 13.78
C PRO A 28 7.99 1.35 13.57
N SER A 29 6.93 1.36 12.77
CA SER A 29 6.29 0.14 12.25
C SER A 29 7.32 -0.76 11.57
N LEU A 30 7.29 -2.07 11.85
CA LEU A 30 8.16 -3.03 11.18
C LEU A 30 7.76 -3.27 9.71
N VAL A 31 6.52 -2.96 9.33
CA VAL A 31 6.05 -3.08 7.94
C VAL A 31 6.00 -1.73 7.25
N ILE A 32 6.54 -1.70 6.03
CA ILE A 32 6.46 -0.58 5.11
C ILE A 32 5.54 -1.00 3.95
N PRO A 33 4.36 -0.37 3.77
CA PRO A 33 3.49 -0.67 2.64
C PRO A 33 4.12 -0.24 1.31
N CYS A 34 4.31 -1.18 0.39
CA CYS A 34 4.87 -0.95 -0.93
C CYS A 34 3.95 -1.46 -2.04
N GLY A 35 4.10 -0.90 -3.24
CA GLY A 35 3.60 -1.45 -4.49
C GLY A 35 4.73 -2.12 -5.28
N ILE A 36 4.38 -2.99 -6.22
CA ILE A 36 5.34 -3.54 -7.19
C ILE A 36 5.55 -2.50 -8.30
N ALA A 37 6.80 -2.20 -8.63
CA ALA A 37 7.15 -1.24 -9.66
C ALA A 37 6.87 -1.77 -11.08
N ASP A 38 6.71 -0.83 -12.00
CA ASP A 38 6.64 -1.07 -13.45
C ASP A 38 5.58 -2.11 -13.89
N ILE A 39 4.46 -2.14 -13.18
CA ILE A 39 3.27 -2.90 -13.55
C ILE A 39 2.01 -2.03 -13.50
N ALA A 40 1.04 -2.34 -14.36
CA ALA A 40 -0.33 -1.86 -14.23
C ALA A 40 -1.28 -3.06 -14.11
N TRP A 41 -2.09 -3.08 -13.05
CA TRP A 41 -3.08 -4.15 -12.84
C TRP A 41 -4.21 -4.05 -13.86
N THR A 42 -4.52 -5.15 -14.55
CA THR A 42 -5.60 -5.19 -15.56
C THR A 42 -6.98 -5.04 -14.92
N LYS A 43 -7.19 -5.66 -13.76
CA LYS A 43 -8.44 -5.60 -12.98
C LYS A 43 -8.13 -5.45 -11.48
N PRO A 44 -7.84 -4.23 -11.00
CA PRO A 44 -7.51 -3.99 -9.60
C PRO A 44 -8.75 -4.25 -8.72
N SER A 45 -8.63 -5.18 -7.78
CA SER A 45 -9.67 -5.47 -6.79
C SER A 45 -9.04 -6.02 -5.51
N ILE A 46 -9.75 -5.96 -4.39
CA ILE A 46 -9.29 -6.56 -3.12
C ILE A 46 -8.97 -8.04 -3.31
N THR A 47 -9.83 -8.78 -4.02
CA THR A 47 -9.61 -10.19 -4.34
C THR A 47 -8.34 -10.41 -5.15
N THR A 48 -8.10 -9.59 -6.18
CA THR A 48 -6.86 -9.62 -6.98
C THR A 48 -5.65 -9.43 -6.07
N PHE A 49 -5.66 -8.41 -5.22
CA PHE A 49 -4.53 -8.13 -4.32
C PHE A 49 -4.30 -9.23 -3.29
N ASN A 50 -5.35 -9.83 -2.74
CA ASN A 50 -5.22 -10.96 -1.81
C ASN A 50 -4.61 -12.20 -2.48
N ASN A 51 -5.06 -12.54 -3.69
CA ASN A 51 -4.50 -13.65 -4.46
C ASN A 51 -3.01 -13.45 -4.74
N TYR A 52 -2.61 -12.23 -5.12
CA TYR A 52 -1.22 -11.93 -5.44
C TYR A 52 -0.34 -11.75 -4.21
N ARG A 53 -0.91 -11.41 -3.05
CA ARG A 53 -0.20 -11.51 -1.76
C ARG A 53 0.15 -12.96 -1.44
N ASN A 54 -0.78 -13.89 -1.65
CA ASN A 54 -0.52 -15.32 -1.45
C ASN A 54 0.53 -15.85 -2.45
N ALA A 55 0.43 -15.44 -3.71
CA ALA A 55 1.42 -15.79 -4.74
C ALA A 55 2.81 -15.24 -4.40
N LEU A 56 2.90 -13.99 -3.92
CA LEU A 56 4.15 -13.40 -3.45
C LEU A 56 4.73 -14.17 -2.28
N SER A 57 3.89 -14.58 -1.31
CA SER A 57 4.35 -15.38 -0.17
C SER A 57 4.84 -16.78 -0.57
N GLN A 58 4.21 -17.41 -1.55
CA GLN A 58 4.68 -18.69 -2.10
C GLN A 58 6.00 -18.53 -2.86
N TRP A 59 6.07 -17.52 -3.74
CA TRP A 59 7.27 -17.18 -4.49
C TRP A 59 8.43 -16.77 -3.59
N SER A 60 8.19 -16.02 -2.51
CA SER A 60 9.26 -15.65 -1.58
C SER A 60 9.84 -16.87 -0.85
N ARG A 61 8.98 -17.84 -0.50
CA ARG A 61 9.40 -19.06 0.22
C ARG A 61 10.21 -20.02 -0.63
N SER A 62 10.13 -19.96 -1.96
CA SER A 62 10.99 -20.75 -2.83
C SER A 62 12.44 -20.24 -2.89
N HIS A 63 12.70 -19.06 -2.30
CA HIS A 63 14.01 -18.41 -2.34
C HIS A 63 14.63 -18.33 -0.93
N ALA A 64 15.30 -19.40 -0.52
CA ALA A 64 15.92 -19.51 0.81
C ALA A 64 17.05 -18.48 1.06
N GLY A 65 17.70 -17.99 -0.01
CA GLY A 65 18.73 -16.95 0.06
C GLY A 65 18.20 -15.54 0.39
N GLY A 66 16.88 -15.41 0.53
CA GLY A 66 16.21 -14.13 0.77
C GLY A 66 15.85 -13.41 -0.53
N LEU A 67 15.22 -12.25 -0.36
CA LEU A 67 14.78 -11.39 -1.43
C LEU A 67 15.52 -10.05 -1.35
N ARG A 68 15.75 -9.45 -2.51
CA ARG A 68 16.15 -8.07 -2.63
C ARG A 68 14.93 -7.23 -2.97
N ALA A 69 14.77 -6.13 -2.24
CA ALA A 69 13.77 -5.12 -2.52
C ALA A 69 14.47 -3.80 -2.85
N THR A 70 14.36 -3.37 -4.10
CA THR A 70 14.96 -2.11 -4.56
C THR A 70 13.86 -1.08 -4.74
N ALA A 71 13.94 0.04 -4.02
CA ALA A 71 13.02 1.16 -4.21
C ALA A 71 13.32 1.86 -5.55
N CYS A 72 12.31 2.00 -6.40
CA CYS A 72 12.47 2.48 -7.77
C CYS A 72 11.56 3.67 -8.12
N GLY A 73 10.69 4.08 -7.19
CA GLY A 73 9.78 5.20 -7.39
C GLY A 73 8.70 5.27 -6.32
N PHE A 74 7.69 6.11 -6.57
CA PHE A 74 6.50 6.21 -5.74
C PHE A 74 5.24 6.42 -6.59
N SER A 75 4.09 6.05 -6.02
CA SER A 75 2.77 6.34 -6.56
C SER A 75 1.87 6.86 -5.44
N GLY A 76 1.64 8.18 -5.42
CA GLY A 76 1.01 8.84 -4.27
C GLY A 76 1.92 8.79 -3.05
N LEU A 77 1.46 8.17 -1.95
CA LEU A 77 2.26 7.95 -0.73
C LEU A 77 2.82 6.52 -0.60
N LYS A 78 2.82 5.75 -1.68
CA LYS A 78 3.29 4.37 -1.67
C LYS A 78 4.61 4.27 -2.41
N ASN A 79 5.64 3.73 -1.75
CA ASN A 79 6.87 3.36 -2.39
C ASN A 79 6.60 2.23 -3.40
N LEU A 80 7.25 2.30 -4.55
CA LEU A 80 7.25 1.23 -5.55
C LEU A 80 8.60 0.53 -5.48
N VAL A 81 8.56 -0.79 -5.42
CA VAL A 81 9.75 -1.64 -5.30
C VAL A 81 9.81 -2.65 -6.43
N ASN A 82 11.02 -2.91 -6.92
CA ASN A 82 11.32 -4.15 -7.63
C ASN A 82 11.69 -5.21 -6.60
N LEU A 83 11.16 -6.42 -6.78
CA LEU A 83 11.40 -7.56 -5.92
C LEU A 83 12.06 -8.65 -6.75
N ASP A 84 13.33 -8.91 -6.43
CA ASP A 84 14.14 -9.89 -7.11
C ASP A 84 14.71 -10.91 -6.13
N ALA A 85 14.85 -12.14 -6.59
CA ALA A 85 15.55 -13.20 -5.89
C ALA A 85 16.75 -13.61 -6.73
N THR A 86 17.94 -13.60 -6.12
CA THR A 86 19.17 -14.03 -6.79
C THR A 86 19.53 -15.45 -6.34
N SER A 87 19.72 -16.34 -7.32
CA SER A 87 20.21 -17.71 -7.10
C SER A 87 21.37 -17.97 -8.05
N GLY A 88 22.59 -17.71 -7.59
CA GLY A 88 23.78 -17.70 -8.45
C GLY A 88 23.70 -16.56 -9.46
N ASP A 89 23.84 -16.87 -10.75
CA ASP A 89 23.76 -15.88 -11.84
C ASP A 89 22.33 -15.63 -12.34
N VAL A 90 21.34 -16.31 -11.77
CA VAL A 90 19.93 -16.18 -12.17
C VAL A 90 19.23 -15.17 -11.27
N VAL A 91 18.59 -14.17 -11.88
CA VAL A 91 17.72 -13.20 -11.21
C VAL A 91 16.28 -13.53 -11.58
N ASP A 92 15.49 -13.94 -10.59
CA ASP A 92 14.05 -14.12 -10.73
C ASP A 92 13.34 -12.84 -10.24
N ASP A 93 12.61 -12.17 -11.13
CA ASP A 93 11.89 -10.92 -10.85
C ASP A 93 10.39 -11.20 -10.71
N PHE A 94 9.84 -10.87 -9.54
CA PHE A 94 8.43 -11.14 -9.25
C PHE A 94 7.49 -10.44 -10.23
N ALA A 95 7.82 -9.22 -10.69
CA ALA A 95 6.98 -8.47 -11.60
C ALA A 95 6.88 -9.15 -12.97
N THR A 96 7.98 -9.74 -13.45
CA THR A 96 8.01 -10.59 -14.65
C THR A 96 7.15 -11.84 -14.47
N CYS A 97 7.23 -12.53 -13.32
CA CYS A 97 6.42 -13.71 -13.04
C CYS A 97 4.90 -13.44 -13.11
N ILE A 98 4.44 -12.33 -12.53
CA ILE A 98 3.01 -11.99 -12.52
C ILE A 98 2.53 -11.41 -13.85
N THR A 99 3.42 -10.75 -14.61
CA THR A 99 3.11 -10.28 -15.97
C THR A 99 2.91 -11.47 -16.91
N ALA A 100 3.74 -12.51 -16.82
CA ALA A 100 3.59 -13.74 -17.61
C ALA A 100 2.24 -14.46 -17.36
N LYS A 101 1.61 -14.23 -16.20
CA LYS A 101 0.27 -14.74 -15.87
C LYS A 101 -0.88 -13.88 -16.42
N GLY A 102 -0.59 -12.79 -17.14
CA GLY A 102 -1.58 -11.94 -17.81
C GLY A 102 -2.44 -11.07 -16.89
N VAL A 103 -2.07 -10.93 -15.62
CA VAL A 103 -2.87 -10.16 -14.62
C VAL A 103 -2.51 -8.70 -14.50
N CYS A 104 -1.34 -8.34 -15.01
CA CYS A 104 -0.85 -6.99 -15.13
C CYS A 104 -0.06 -6.86 -16.42
N THR A 105 0.07 -5.63 -16.90
CA THR A 105 0.95 -5.29 -18.01
C THR A 105 2.22 -4.67 -17.48
N ARG A 106 3.37 -5.04 -18.06
CA ARG A 106 4.63 -4.35 -17.77
C ARG A 106 4.56 -2.93 -18.30
N LEU A 107 5.03 -1.98 -17.52
CA LEU A 107 5.19 -0.59 -17.95
C LEU A 107 6.66 -0.36 -18.29
N SER A 108 6.94 0.30 -19.41
CA SER A 108 8.25 0.89 -19.62
C SER A 108 8.28 2.23 -18.89
N ARG A 109 8.97 2.30 -17.75
CA ARG A 109 9.30 3.59 -17.14
C ARG A 109 10.81 3.71 -17.02
N GLU A 110 11.29 4.92 -17.25
CA GLU A 110 12.61 5.33 -16.80
C GLU A 110 12.59 5.30 -15.27
N HIS A 111 13.58 4.64 -14.66
CA HIS A 111 13.73 4.62 -13.21
C HIS A 111 13.78 6.04 -12.69
N TYR A 112 12.75 6.45 -11.95
CA TYR A 112 12.70 7.78 -11.36
C TYR A 112 13.33 7.71 -9.98
N ILE A 113 14.62 8.05 -9.90
CA ILE A 113 15.30 8.29 -8.63
C ILE A 113 14.68 9.56 -8.05
N TYR A 114 13.93 9.41 -6.95
CA TYR A 114 13.25 10.52 -6.30
C TYR A 114 14.02 10.97 -5.05
N SER A 115 13.96 12.27 -4.81
CA SER A 115 14.52 12.94 -3.63
C SER A 115 13.50 12.96 -2.48
N ARG A 116 13.98 13.34 -1.29
CA ARG A 116 13.11 13.59 -0.13
C ARG A 116 12.08 14.68 -0.45
N GLU A 117 12.48 15.69 -1.20
CA GLU A 117 11.69 16.85 -1.57
C GLU A 117 10.50 16.43 -2.44
N ASP A 118 10.69 15.51 -3.38
CA ASP A 118 9.62 14.96 -4.22
C ASP A 118 8.52 14.28 -3.38
N VAL A 119 8.92 13.56 -2.33
CA VAL A 119 7.97 12.90 -1.40
C VAL A 119 7.20 13.93 -0.58
N LEU A 120 7.89 14.98 -0.10
CA LEU A 120 7.26 16.04 0.68
C LEU A 120 6.23 16.81 -0.15
N ASP A 121 6.54 17.08 -1.42
CA ASP A 121 5.62 17.78 -2.31
C ASP A 121 4.43 16.90 -2.72
N ALA A 122 4.65 15.61 -2.96
CA ALA A 122 3.57 14.64 -3.13
C ALA A 122 2.63 14.62 -1.90
N LYS A 123 3.20 14.65 -0.69
CA LYS A 123 2.41 14.71 0.56
C LYS A 123 1.57 16.00 0.64
N LYS A 124 2.17 17.16 0.40
CA LYS A 124 1.43 18.45 0.37
C LYS A 124 0.29 18.42 -0.64
N SER A 125 0.50 17.83 -1.82
CA SER A 125 -0.52 17.75 -2.87
C SER A 125 -1.78 16.96 -2.46
N LEU A 126 -1.64 16.02 -1.51
CA LEU A 126 -2.75 15.24 -0.97
C LEU A 126 -3.49 15.96 0.14
N GLU A 127 -2.80 16.79 0.92
CA GLU A 127 -3.40 17.65 1.95
C GLU A 127 -4.25 18.78 1.32
N VAL A 128 -3.91 19.22 0.12
CA VAL A 128 -4.64 20.27 -0.63
C VAL A 128 -5.91 19.76 -1.31
N ARG A 129 -6.16 18.44 -1.36
CA ARG A 129 -7.44 17.92 -1.86
C ARG A 129 -8.47 17.94 -0.72
N PRO A 130 -9.46 18.85 -0.74
CA PRO A 130 -10.49 18.85 0.30
C PRO A 130 -11.22 17.52 0.26
N ILE A 131 -11.11 16.75 1.34
CA ILE A 131 -11.98 15.60 1.57
C ILE A 131 -13.37 16.17 1.80
N VAL A 132 -14.16 16.34 0.74
CA VAL A 132 -15.58 16.63 0.84
C VAL A 132 -16.27 15.35 1.33
N LYS A 133 -16.22 15.08 2.64
CA LYS A 133 -17.13 14.10 3.25
C LYS A 133 -18.54 14.69 3.19
N ARG A 134 -19.31 14.32 2.16
CA ARG A 134 -20.77 14.49 2.18
C ARG A 134 -21.35 13.50 3.19
N LEU A 135 -21.45 13.93 4.45
CA LEU A 135 -22.28 13.26 5.45
C LEU A 135 -23.75 13.49 5.06
N ARG A 136 -24.41 12.48 4.49
CA ARG A 136 -25.87 12.45 4.41
C ARG A 136 -26.41 12.04 5.78
N VAL A 137 -26.86 13.01 6.57
CA VAL A 137 -27.65 12.72 7.77
C VAL A 137 -29.09 12.46 7.32
N ARG A 138 -29.60 11.25 7.54
CA ARG A 138 -31.05 10.99 7.41
C ARG A 138 -31.76 11.62 8.59
N CYS A 139 -32.58 12.63 8.35
CA CYS A 139 -33.59 13.06 9.31
C CYS A 139 -34.79 12.09 9.25
N ARG A 140 -35.47 11.86 10.39
CA ARG A 140 -36.54 10.85 10.52
C ARG A 140 -37.78 11.07 9.63
N ASN A 141 -37.87 12.18 8.91
CA ASN A 141 -39.01 12.52 8.03
C ASN A 141 -38.60 12.72 6.56
N GLY A 142 -37.81 11.80 5.98
CA GLY A 142 -37.65 11.70 4.51
C GLY A 142 -36.82 12.79 3.80
N ASP A 143 -36.58 13.94 4.43
CA ASP A 143 -35.83 15.04 3.80
C ASP A 143 -34.31 14.98 4.09
N TYR A 144 -33.51 15.13 3.03
CA TYR A 144 -32.05 15.21 3.10
C TYR A 144 -31.59 16.67 3.28
N LEU A 145 -31.11 17.01 4.48
CA LEU A 145 -30.42 18.28 4.72
C LEU A 145 -28.93 18.15 4.37
N THR A 146 -28.48 18.87 3.34
CA THR A 146 -27.07 18.94 2.96
C THR A 146 -26.36 19.94 3.88
N ARG A 147 -25.76 19.47 4.98
CA ARG A 147 -25.02 20.34 5.90
C ARG A 147 -23.51 20.24 5.62
N THR A 148 -22.96 21.26 4.98
CA THR A 148 -21.52 21.39 4.74
C THR A 148 -20.85 21.86 6.03
N ARG A 149 -20.06 21.01 6.69
CA ARG A 149 -19.13 21.46 7.75
C ARG A 149 -17.69 21.39 7.22
N ARG A 150 -17.00 22.53 7.23
CA ARG A 150 -15.54 22.59 7.18
C ARG A 150 -15.02 22.06 8.51
N ILE A 151 -14.21 21.01 8.47
CA ILE A 151 -13.35 20.62 9.59
C ILE A 151 -11.94 20.91 9.12
N SER A 152 -11.31 21.91 9.72
CA SER A 152 -9.88 22.18 9.57
C SER A 152 -9.14 21.31 10.60
N PHE A 153 -8.12 20.58 10.17
CA PHE A 153 -7.12 19.99 11.06
C PHE A 153 -5.97 20.97 11.24
#